data_AF-A0A6L8F1Y9-F1
#
_entry.id   AF-A0A6L8F1Y9-F1
#
_cell.length_a   1.000
_cell.length_b   1.000
_cell.length_c   1.000
_cell.angle_alpha   90.00
_cell.angle_beta   90.00
_cell.angle_gamma   90.00
#
_symmetry.space_group_name_H-M   'P 1'
#
loop_
_entity.id
_entity.type
_entity.pdbx_description
1 polymer ?
#
loop_
_entity_poly.entity_id
_entity_poly.type
_entity_poly.pdbx_seq_one_letter_code
_entity_poly.pdbx_strand_id
1 'polypeptide(L)'
;MPDITPNDIHCIRNFDTLLDFLREKLGWHIPEDVEFEDVAYPLSAEDLDLDELTQGRIADYWQLPPFPPSQPTLGIFEDTQPWGIFFLQFNSEDIYRTALRRVLRGLVERRDRNSNLPTWEHDHLLFICTTTDFQRFAFAHFASNENWRRAVLSIFSWEQGDTHIRTLCEYNLSALTFPSDGFSTDQEWLQAWQKAFDVEEVTDKFFADYQRVFSQMETAVEGIPEADKEARRLYTQRLFNRLMFLRFIEKKGWLTYNGNRDYLRSLFDATEAQTDENFLNDRLYWAFFHGLGNAADQPEESSAAVERRGEVPFLNGGLFEMQDYDKRNDVHIPNDKFAEILKLFERYNFTVTESTPLDIEVAVDPEMLGKVFEELVTGRHDSGSYYTPRPVVSFMCRESLKICLQNKTDETPETLKAFIDDGDATEIRNPESVLQVLQTLRICDPACGSGAYLLGMMGELLRLREALFQSTQIDSPVIYRRKLDIIQQNLYGVDKDEFAVNIAMLVTYPHFFWGLEYG
;
A
#
# COMPACT_ATOMS: atom_id res chain seq x y z
N MET A 1 6.87 -17.49 -20.28
CA MET A 1 6.70 -17.07 -18.87
C MET A 1 6.00 -18.20 -18.16
N PRO A 2 6.42 -18.57 -16.93
CA PRO A 2 5.64 -19.51 -16.13
C PRO A 2 4.24 -18.95 -15.92
N ASP A 3 3.22 -19.79 -16.09
CA ASP A 3 1.83 -19.44 -15.84
C ASP A 3 1.55 -19.66 -14.35
N ILE A 4 1.96 -18.70 -13.53
CA ILE A 4 1.66 -18.69 -12.09
C ILE A 4 0.18 -18.36 -11.95
N THR A 5 -0.60 -19.26 -11.36
CA THR A 5 -2.04 -19.07 -11.18
C THR A 5 -2.38 -18.78 -9.71
N PRO A 6 -3.51 -18.11 -9.43
CA PRO A 6 -3.98 -17.94 -8.05
C PRO A 6 -4.11 -19.27 -7.28
N ASN A 7 -4.46 -20.35 -7.99
CA ASN A 7 -4.56 -21.68 -7.38
C ASN A 7 -3.19 -22.19 -6.91
N ASP A 8 -2.11 -21.89 -7.63
CA ASP A 8 -0.75 -22.26 -7.20
C ASP A 8 -0.38 -21.57 -5.89
N ILE A 9 -0.81 -20.32 -5.71
CA ILE A 9 -0.58 -19.55 -4.47
C ILE A 9 -1.39 -20.10 -3.30
N HIS A 10 -2.66 -20.48 -3.52
CA HIS A 10 -3.50 -21.07 -2.48
C HIS A 10 -3.06 -22.47 -2.03
N CYS A 11 -2.16 -23.13 -2.77
CA CYS A 11 -1.56 -24.39 -2.37
C CYS A 11 -0.41 -24.21 -1.35
N ILE A 12 0.14 -23.01 -1.19
CA ILE A 12 1.26 -22.72 -0.28
C ILE A 12 0.76 -22.62 1.16
N ARG A 13 0.99 -23.64 1.98
CA ARG A 13 0.41 -23.76 3.34
C ARG A 13 1.43 -23.98 4.44
N ASN A 14 2.69 -24.19 4.09
CA ASN A 14 3.81 -24.43 4.98
C ASN A 14 5.13 -24.21 4.22
N PHE A 15 6.27 -24.42 4.88
CA PHE A 15 7.58 -24.29 4.23
C PHE A 15 7.78 -25.26 3.07
N ASP A 16 7.36 -26.52 3.19
CA ASP A 16 7.58 -27.53 2.14
C ASP A 16 6.85 -27.16 0.85
N THR A 17 5.57 -26.81 0.96
CA THR A 17 4.76 -26.34 -0.17
C THR A 17 5.25 -25.01 -0.74
N LEU A 18 5.90 -24.17 0.07
CA LEU A 18 6.58 -22.96 -0.40
C LEU A 18 7.84 -23.32 -1.20
N LEU A 19 8.68 -24.24 -0.72
CA LEU A 19 9.85 -24.71 -1.44
C LEU A 19 9.46 -25.37 -2.77
N ASP A 20 8.41 -26.18 -2.77
CA ASP A 20 7.87 -26.79 -3.98
C ASP A 20 7.38 -25.72 -4.97
N PHE A 21 6.70 -24.69 -4.49
CA PHE A 21 6.31 -23.56 -5.34
C PHE A 21 7.52 -22.84 -5.95
N LEU A 22 8.53 -22.51 -5.13
CA LEU A 22 9.76 -21.87 -5.60
C LEU A 22 10.49 -22.74 -6.63
N ARG A 23 10.54 -24.05 -6.42
CA ARG A 23 11.18 -25.03 -7.32
C ARG A 23 10.40 -25.18 -8.63
N GLU A 24 9.11 -25.51 -8.55
CA GLU A 24 8.31 -25.91 -9.70
C GLU A 24 7.77 -24.74 -10.52
N LYS A 25 7.40 -23.64 -9.86
CA LYS A 25 6.75 -22.48 -10.51
C LYS A 25 7.73 -21.37 -10.81
N LEU A 26 8.69 -21.13 -9.91
CA LEU A 26 9.72 -20.10 -10.12
C LEU A 26 11.04 -20.68 -10.67
N GLY A 27 11.19 -22.00 -10.78
CA GLY A 27 12.40 -22.61 -11.35
C GLY A 27 13.64 -22.45 -10.46
N TRP A 28 13.48 -22.19 -9.16
CA TRP A 28 14.61 -22.06 -8.25
C TRP A 28 15.32 -23.40 -8.07
N HIS A 29 16.65 -23.39 -8.06
CA HIS A 29 17.50 -24.58 -7.98
C HIS A 29 17.58 -25.14 -6.55
N ILE A 30 16.42 -25.43 -5.95
CA ILE A 30 16.29 -26.06 -4.62
C ILE A 30 16.34 -27.58 -4.82
N PRO A 31 17.22 -28.34 -4.14
CA PRO A 31 17.31 -29.78 -4.33
C PRO A 31 15.97 -30.48 -4.02
N GLU A 32 15.68 -31.59 -4.72
CA GLU A 32 14.49 -32.41 -4.49
C GLU A 32 14.62 -33.23 -3.19
N ASP A 33 13.50 -33.53 -2.54
CA ASP A 33 13.38 -34.42 -1.36
C ASP A 33 14.22 -34.02 -0.12
N VAL A 34 14.51 -32.73 0.06
CA VAL A 34 15.14 -32.20 1.29
C VAL A 34 14.14 -31.38 2.09
N GLU A 35 14.14 -31.60 3.40
CA GLU A 35 13.37 -30.78 4.33
C GLU A 35 13.97 -29.37 4.38
N PHE A 36 13.16 -28.38 4.73
CA PHE A 36 13.60 -26.99 4.79
C PHE A 36 14.84 -26.79 5.69
N GLU A 37 14.92 -27.51 6.81
CA GLU A 37 16.05 -27.47 7.74
C GLU A 37 17.35 -28.03 7.15
N ASP A 38 17.27 -28.88 6.13
CA ASP A 38 18.43 -29.45 5.44
C ASP A 38 19.01 -28.50 4.39
N VAL A 39 18.18 -27.58 3.89
CA VAL A 39 18.55 -26.62 2.85
C VAL A 39 18.69 -25.19 3.34
N ALA A 40 18.35 -24.87 4.60
CA ALA A 40 18.44 -23.52 5.12
C ALA A 40 19.28 -23.45 6.41
N TYR A 41 20.17 -22.47 6.50
CA TYR A 41 20.99 -22.25 7.68
C TYR A 41 20.22 -21.44 8.73
N PRO A 42 20.02 -21.95 9.95
CA PRO A 42 19.39 -21.18 11.01
C PRO A 42 20.30 -20.01 11.42
N LEU A 43 19.70 -18.86 11.68
CA LEU A 43 20.38 -17.66 12.20
C LEU A 43 19.97 -17.43 13.66
N SER A 44 20.90 -16.94 14.47
CA SER A 44 20.59 -16.52 15.83
C SER A 44 20.24 -15.03 15.90
N ALA A 45 19.50 -14.63 16.94
CA ALA A 45 19.24 -13.22 17.23
C ALA A 45 20.53 -12.41 17.47
N GLU A 46 21.58 -13.07 17.98
CA GLU A 46 22.90 -12.47 18.17
C GLU A 46 23.58 -12.19 16.82
N ASP A 47 23.46 -13.10 15.84
CA ASP A 47 24.01 -12.90 14.48
C ASP A 47 23.40 -11.68 13.77
N LEU A 48 22.18 -11.30 14.16
CA LEU A 48 21.39 -10.22 13.56
C LEU A 48 21.36 -8.91 14.39
N ASP A 49 22.06 -8.82 15.54
CA ASP A 49 22.08 -7.62 16.42
C ASP A 49 20.65 -7.15 16.80
N LEU A 50 19.76 -8.09 17.12
CA LEU A 50 18.35 -7.81 17.44
C LEU A 50 18.16 -7.49 18.92
N ASP A 51 17.31 -6.50 19.20
CA ASP A 51 16.83 -6.22 20.56
C ASP A 51 15.72 -7.19 20.98
N GLU A 52 15.48 -7.30 22.30
CA GLU A 52 14.49 -8.23 22.87
C GLU A 52 13.07 -8.02 22.32
N LEU A 53 12.68 -6.78 22.00
CA LEU A 53 11.36 -6.48 21.44
C LEU A 53 11.23 -7.05 20.03
N THR A 54 12.28 -6.90 19.20
CA THR A 54 12.30 -7.43 17.84
C THR A 54 12.39 -8.95 17.84
N GLN A 55 13.19 -9.53 18.73
CA GLN A 55 13.29 -10.98 18.91
C GLN A 55 11.94 -11.59 19.29
N GLY A 56 11.16 -10.93 20.16
CA GLY A 56 9.82 -11.41 20.52
C GLY A 56 8.82 -11.46 19.35
N ARG A 57 9.09 -10.76 18.24
CA ARG A 57 8.19 -10.68 17.08
C ARG A 57 8.46 -11.72 16.00
N ILE A 58 9.67 -12.26 15.93
CA ILE A 58 10.06 -13.22 14.91
C ILE A 58 10.29 -14.57 15.61
N ALA A 59 9.56 -15.58 15.17
CA ALA A 59 9.67 -16.95 15.64
C ALA A 59 11.04 -17.52 15.26
N ASP A 60 11.38 -17.41 13.97
CA ASP A 60 12.52 -18.10 13.38
C ASP A 60 13.10 -17.34 12.18
N TYR A 61 14.38 -17.60 11.92
CA TYR A 61 15.21 -16.92 10.92
C TYR A 61 16.07 -17.96 10.20
N TRP A 62 16.01 -17.98 8.88
CA TRP A 62 16.84 -18.87 8.09
C TRP A 62 17.44 -18.17 6.89
N GLN A 63 18.63 -18.60 6.50
CA GLN A 63 19.29 -18.15 5.28
C GLN A 63 19.37 -19.32 4.30
N LEU A 64 19.01 -19.09 3.04
CA LEU A 64 19.28 -20.08 1.99
C LEU A 64 20.77 -20.04 1.58
N PRO A 65 21.41 -21.20 1.36
CA PRO A 65 22.71 -21.30 0.73
C PRO A 65 22.65 -20.73 -0.69
N PRO A 66 23.80 -20.30 -1.24
CA PRO A 66 23.93 -20.03 -2.66
C PRO A 66 23.47 -21.26 -3.47
N PHE A 67 22.52 -21.05 -4.37
CA PHE A 67 22.12 -22.06 -5.34
C PHE A 67 23.26 -22.26 -6.34
N PRO A 68 23.79 -23.48 -6.57
CA PRO A 68 24.86 -23.68 -7.53
C PRO A 68 24.35 -23.50 -8.97
N PRO A 69 25.02 -22.70 -9.83
CA PRO A 69 24.81 -22.79 -11.27
C PRO A 69 25.54 -24.05 -11.75
N SER A 70 24.86 -25.19 -11.74
CA SER A 70 25.43 -26.42 -12.29
C SER A 70 24.75 -26.82 -13.59
N GLN A 71 24.96 -25.99 -14.61
CA GLN A 71 25.39 -26.55 -15.90
C GLN A 71 26.81 -26.06 -16.23
N PRO A 72 27.77 -26.97 -16.45
CA PRO A 72 29.13 -26.60 -16.80
C PRO A 72 29.19 -26.20 -18.28
N THR A 73 28.71 -25.00 -18.60
CA THR A 73 29.07 -24.33 -19.85
C THR A 73 30.23 -23.39 -19.58
N LEU A 74 31.44 -23.89 -19.88
CA LEU A 74 32.65 -23.09 -20.09
C LEU A 74 33.12 -22.24 -18.89
N GLY A 75 33.48 -22.90 -17.79
CA GLY A 75 34.66 -22.57 -16.96
C GLY A 75 34.99 -21.11 -16.60
N ILE A 76 34.02 -20.25 -16.26
CA ILE A 76 34.31 -18.87 -15.79
C ILE A 76 33.55 -18.43 -14.53
N PHE A 77 32.50 -19.13 -14.07
CA PHE A 77 31.75 -18.70 -12.88
C PHE A 77 32.06 -19.58 -11.66
N GLU A 78 32.91 -19.07 -10.75
CA GLU A 78 33.00 -19.54 -9.37
C GLU A 78 31.74 -19.08 -8.60
N ASP A 79 30.98 -20.01 -8.02
CA ASP A 79 30.21 -19.94 -6.77
C ASP A 79 29.64 -18.59 -6.25
N THR A 80 29.03 -17.73 -7.07
CA THR A 80 28.40 -16.50 -6.55
C THR A 80 26.93 -16.39 -6.90
N GLN A 81 26.08 -16.58 -5.88
CA GLN A 81 24.73 -16.03 -5.86
C GLN A 81 24.83 -14.56 -5.41
N PRO A 82 24.44 -13.57 -6.24
CA PRO A 82 24.51 -12.17 -5.84
C PRO A 82 23.51 -11.85 -4.73
N TRP A 83 22.39 -12.58 -4.65
CA TRP A 83 21.32 -12.39 -3.68
C TRP A 83 21.58 -13.09 -2.34
N GLY A 84 21.40 -12.39 -1.22
CA GLY A 84 21.18 -12.99 0.09
C GLY A 84 19.70 -13.25 0.29
N ILE A 85 19.29 -14.51 0.36
CA ILE A 85 17.87 -14.91 0.48
C ILE A 85 17.62 -15.41 1.91
N PHE A 86 16.66 -14.78 2.58
CA PHE A 86 16.36 -15.04 3.99
C PHE A 86 14.88 -15.37 4.16
N PHE A 87 14.57 -16.41 4.93
CA PHE A 87 13.23 -16.71 5.39
C PHE A 87 13.03 -16.23 6.81
N LEU A 88 11.93 -15.53 7.05
CA LEU A 88 11.57 -14.99 8.36
C LEU A 88 10.15 -15.42 8.73
N GLN A 89 9.98 -16.07 9.88
CA GLN A 89 8.67 -16.44 10.38
C GLN A 89 8.27 -15.55 11.55
N PHE A 90 7.11 -14.91 11.49
CA PHE A 90 6.64 -13.93 12.48
C PHE A 90 5.62 -14.56 13.46
N ASN A 91 5.77 -14.25 14.75
CA ASN A 91 4.89 -14.71 15.84
C ASN A 91 3.49 -14.06 15.82
N SER A 92 3.38 -12.93 15.12
CA SER A 92 2.16 -12.13 15.00
C SER A 92 1.34 -12.50 13.78
N GLU A 93 0.09 -12.05 13.75
CA GLU A 93 -0.75 -12.05 12.56
C GLU A 93 -0.20 -11.14 11.44
N ASP A 94 0.80 -10.29 11.70
CA ASP A 94 1.29 -9.28 10.75
C ASP A 94 2.81 -9.31 10.56
N ILE A 95 3.29 -8.82 9.41
CA ILE A 95 4.71 -8.75 9.07
C ILE A 95 5.23 -7.35 9.40
N TYR A 96 6.09 -7.25 10.42
CA TYR A 96 6.54 -5.96 10.92
C TYR A 96 7.69 -5.38 10.08
N ARG A 97 7.39 -4.33 9.31
CA ARG A 97 8.39 -3.54 8.57
C ARG A 97 9.54 -3.02 9.45
N THR A 98 9.22 -2.65 10.69
CA THR A 98 10.21 -2.21 11.70
C THR A 98 11.19 -3.33 12.08
N ALA A 99 10.71 -4.57 12.18
CA ALA A 99 11.55 -5.71 12.43
C ALA A 99 12.44 -6.05 11.22
N LEU A 100 11.90 -5.96 9.99
CA LEU A 100 12.70 -6.14 8.76
C LEU A 100 13.84 -5.13 8.64
N ARG A 101 13.59 -3.85 8.96
CA ARG A 101 14.66 -2.83 9.02
C ARG A 101 15.72 -3.15 10.06
N ARG A 102 15.33 -3.79 11.17
CA ARG A 102 16.27 -4.22 12.21
C ARG A 102 17.09 -5.43 11.77
N VAL A 103 16.48 -6.38 11.06
CA VAL A 103 17.21 -7.51 10.45
C VAL A 103 18.22 -7.00 9.41
N LEU A 104 17.82 -6.07 8.53
CA LEU A 104 18.74 -5.43 7.57
C LEU A 104 19.97 -4.84 8.26
N ARG A 105 19.77 -4.15 9.40
CA ARG A 105 20.86 -3.57 10.20
C ARG A 105 21.89 -4.61 10.63
N GLY A 106 21.48 -5.85 10.88
CA GLY A 106 22.37 -6.96 11.27
C GLY A 106 23.16 -7.57 10.10
N LEU A 107 22.65 -7.44 8.87
CA LEU A 107 23.18 -8.11 7.68
C LEU A 107 24.14 -7.25 6.83
N VAL A 108 24.09 -5.92 6.97
CA VAL A 108 24.89 -4.96 6.21
C VAL A 108 26.17 -4.57 6.96
N GLU A 109 27.22 -4.13 6.24
CA GLU A 109 28.51 -3.76 6.82
C GLU A 109 28.41 -2.65 7.87
N ARG A 110 29.06 -2.83 9.02
CA ARG A 110 29.14 -1.83 10.10
C ARG A 110 30.53 -1.83 10.71
N ARG A 111 30.98 -0.65 11.17
CA ARG A 111 32.28 -0.47 11.84
C ARG A 111 32.51 -1.39 13.04
N ASP A 112 31.43 -1.82 13.70
CA ASP A 112 31.48 -2.58 14.96
C ASP A 112 30.96 -4.03 14.81
N ARG A 113 30.78 -4.56 13.58
CA ARG A 113 30.28 -5.92 13.36
C ARG A 113 31.38 -6.95 13.51
N ASN A 114 31.03 -8.13 14.03
CA ASN A 114 31.91 -9.29 14.08
C ASN A 114 32.36 -9.71 12.66
N SER A 115 33.67 -9.73 12.41
CA SER A 115 34.28 -9.96 11.08
C SER A 115 34.07 -11.35 10.48
N ASN A 116 33.41 -12.25 11.21
CA ASN A 116 33.22 -13.66 10.82
C ASN A 116 31.88 -13.95 10.13
N LEU A 117 30.95 -12.99 10.06
CA LEU A 117 29.66 -13.16 9.37
C LEU A 117 29.73 -12.59 7.94
N PRO A 118 29.12 -13.25 6.95
CA PRO A 118 29.04 -12.73 5.58
C PRO A 118 28.31 -11.38 5.58
N THR A 119 28.84 -10.44 4.81
CA THR A 119 28.30 -9.09 4.64
C THR A 119 27.64 -9.01 3.27
N TRP A 120 26.42 -8.48 3.26
CA TRP A 120 25.64 -8.29 2.04
C TRP A 120 25.53 -6.80 1.71
N GLU A 121 25.49 -6.49 0.41
CA GLU A 121 25.00 -5.19 -0.05
C GLU A 121 23.50 -5.13 0.24
N HIS A 122 23.00 -3.99 0.75
CA HIS A 122 21.62 -3.89 1.22
C HIS A 122 20.58 -4.14 0.12
N ASP A 123 20.94 -3.81 -1.13
CA ASP A 123 20.14 -3.99 -2.34
C ASP A 123 20.36 -5.32 -3.06
N HIS A 124 21.10 -6.22 -2.43
CA HIS A 124 21.25 -7.61 -2.85
C HIS A 124 20.54 -8.56 -1.88
N LEU A 125 19.51 -8.10 -1.18
CA LEU A 125 18.78 -8.87 -0.17
C LEU A 125 17.32 -9.12 -0.56
N LEU A 126 16.91 -10.38 -0.46
CA LEU A 126 15.53 -10.83 -0.64
C LEU A 126 15.05 -11.52 0.64
N PHE A 127 13.97 -11.02 1.22
CA PHE A 127 13.33 -11.62 2.39
C PHE A 127 12.02 -12.28 1.99
N ILE A 128 11.82 -13.53 2.39
CA ILE A 128 10.57 -14.27 2.25
C ILE A 128 10.00 -14.42 3.66
N CYS A 129 8.90 -13.74 3.91
CA CYS A 129 8.30 -13.61 5.23
C CYS A 129 7.00 -14.41 5.30
N THR A 130 6.72 -15.05 6.43
CA THR A 130 5.43 -15.69 6.69
C THR A 130 5.04 -15.58 8.16
N THR A 131 3.77 -15.75 8.47
CA THR A 131 3.28 -15.89 9.85
C THR A 131 3.42 -17.35 10.32
N THR A 132 3.44 -17.59 11.63
CA THR A 132 3.55 -18.96 12.19
C THR A 132 2.43 -19.91 11.76
N ASP A 133 1.26 -19.37 11.43
CA ASP A 133 0.08 -20.11 10.93
C ASP A 133 0.01 -20.19 9.40
N PHE A 134 1.01 -19.67 8.69
CA PHE A 134 1.08 -19.61 7.23
C PHE A 134 -0.16 -18.97 6.59
N GLN A 135 -0.83 -18.06 7.30
CA GLN A 135 -1.95 -17.30 6.73
C GLN A 135 -1.48 -16.13 5.88
N ARG A 136 -0.32 -15.54 6.19
CA ARG A 136 0.23 -14.44 5.41
C ARG A 136 1.63 -14.74 4.91
N PHE A 137 1.92 -14.23 3.72
CA PHE A 137 3.24 -14.29 3.12
C PHE A 137 3.60 -12.94 2.53
N ALA A 138 4.88 -12.60 2.54
CA ALA A 138 5.38 -11.44 1.85
C ALA A 138 6.79 -11.67 1.30
N PHE A 139 7.09 -11.04 0.17
CA PHE A 139 8.45 -10.84 -0.27
C PHE A 139 8.83 -9.39 0.00
N ALA A 140 10.03 -9.18 0.50
CA ALA A 140 10.54 -7.86 0.84
C ALA A 140 11.97 -7.67 0.32
N HIS A 141 12.26 -6.46 -0.15
CA HIS A 141 13.52 -6.07 -0.73
C HIS A 141 13.85 -4.62 -0.38
N PHE A 142 15.13 -4.29 -0.22
CA PHE A 142 15.59 -2.93 0.05
C PHE A 142 16.27 -2.34 -1.19
N ALA A 143 15.75 -1.26 -1.76
CA ALA A 143 16.38 -0.59 -2.88
C ALA A 143 17.65 0.18 -2.44
N SER A 144 18.53 0.41 -3.41
CA SER A 144 19.84 1.02 -3.18
C SER A 144 19.75 2.41 -2.54
N ASN A 145 20.51 2.65 -1.46
CA ASN A 145 20.67 3.96 -0.85
C ASN A 145 22.06 4.11 -0.22
N GLU A 146 22.69 5.29 -0.33
CA GLU A 146 23.97 5.59 0.33
C GLU A 146 23.90 5.40 1.86
N ASN A 147 22.72 5.58 2.45
CA ASN A 147 22.45 5.30 3.86
C ASN A 147 21.39 4.20 3.98
N TRP A 148 21.80 3.00 4.42
CA TRP A 148 20.91 1.86 4.59
C TRP A 148 19.72 2.14 5.54
N ARG A 149 19.85 3.07 6.49
CA ARG A 149 18.72 3.50 7.36
C ARG A 149 17.59 4.14 6.56
N ARG A 150 17.92 4.69 5.38
CA ARG A 150 17.02 5.30 4.41
C ARG A 150 16.82 4.42 3.17
N ALA A 151 17.28 3.16 3.20
CA ALA A 151 16.96 2.22 2.16
C ALA A 151 15.44 2.05 2.07
N VAL A 152 14.94 2.08 0.85
CA VAL A 152 13.51 1.96 0.55
C VAL A 152 13.16 0.48 0.60
N LEU A 153 12.33 0.09 1.57
CA LEU A 153 11.81 -1.25 1.74
C LEU A 153 10.56 -1.41 0.89
N SER A 154 10.64 -2.16 -0.19
CA SER A 154 9.51 -2.53 -1.03
C SER A 154 9.02 -3.92 -0.65
N ILE A 155 7.70 -4.06 -0.45
CA ILE A 155 7.06 -5.31 -0.06
C ILE A 155 5.87 -5.60 -0.95
N PHE A 156 5.72 -6.85 -1.37
CA PHE A 156 4.45 -7.37 -1.87
C PHE A 156 4.03 -8.58 -1.04
N SER A 157 2.73 -8.72 -0.79
CA SER A 157 2.20 -9.73 0.13
C SER A 157 0.89 -10.33 -0.37
N TRP A 158 0.51 -11.46 0.22
CA TRP A 158 -0.80 -12.07 0.08
C TRP A 158 -1.21 -12.77 1.37
N GLU A 159 -2.52 -12.93 1.53
CA GLU A 159 -3.14 -13.72 2.58
C GLU A 159 -3.83 -14.95 2.00
N GLN A 160 -3.91 -16.02 2.80
CA GLN A 160 -4.66 -17.21 2.42
C GLN A 160 -6.14 -16.86 2.23
N GLY A 161 -6.68 -17.26 1.09
CA GLY A 161 -8.03 -16.91 0.68
C GLY A 161 -8.15 -15.60 -0.13
N ASP A 162 -7.06 -14.88 -0.38
CA ASP A 162 -7.10 -13.72 -1.26
C ASP A 162 -7.49 -14.10 -2.70
N THR A 163 -8.67 -13.66 -3.13
CA THR A 163 -9.19 -13.92 -4.47
C THR A 163 -8.61 -13.00 -5.56
N HIS A 164 -7.85 -11.97 -5.17
CA HIS A 164 -7.44 -10.84 -6.00
C HIS A 164 -5.91 -10.70 -6.12
N ILE A 165 -5.24 -11.79 -6.48
CA ILE A 165 -3.77 -11.91 -6.51
C ILE A 165 -3.19 -11.97 -7.93
N ARG A 166 -3.90 -11.41 -8.92
CA ARG A 166 -3.47 -11.50 -10.32
C ARG A 166 -2.22 -10.68 -10.61
N THR A 167 -2.11 -9.46 -10.09
CA THR A 167 -0.87 -8.67 -10.15
C THR A 167 0.29 -9.41 -9.48
N LEU A 168 0.06 -10.01 -8.31
CA LEU A 168 1.06 -10.82 -7.62
C LEU A 168 1.61 -11.92 -8.54
N CYS A 169 0.71 -12.65 -9.22
CA CYS A 169 1.09 -13.76 -10.10
C CYS A 169 1.73 -13.29 -11.43
N GLU A 170 1.09 -12.35 -12.13
CA GLU A 170 1.49 -11.91 -13.47
C GLU A 170 2.74 -11.02 -13.44
N TYR A 171 2.99 -10.31 -12.34
CA TYR A 171 4.03 -9.30 -12.24
C TYR A 171 5.08 -9.59 -11.17
N ASN A 172 4.68 -9.65 -9.90
CA ASN A 172 5.64 -9.72 -8.79
C ASN A 172 6.38 -11.06 -8.77
N LEU A 173 5.65 -12.17 -8.68
CA LEU A 173 6.23 -13.50 -8.60
C LEU A 173 6.85 -13.93 -9.94
N SER A 174 6.25 -13.52 -11.07
CA SER A 174 6.80 -13.83 -12.39
C SER A 174 8.20 -13.22 -12.59
N ALA A 175 8.46 -12.02 -12.04
CA ALA A 175 9.78 -11.39 -12.06
C ALA A 175 10.83 -12.14 -11.22
N LEU A 176 10.42 -12.93 -10.22
CA LEU A 176 11.29 -13.78 -9.41
C LEU A 176 11.58 -15.15 -10.05
N THR A 177 11.14 -15.39 -11.28
CA THR A 177 11.44 -16.64 -12.00
C THR A 177 12.94 -16.74 -12.29
N PHE A 178 13.53 -17.88 -12.00
CA PHE A 178 14.86 -18.25 -12.46
C PHE A 178 14.75 -18.88 -13.86
N PRO A 179 15.39 -18.30 -14.89
CA PRO A 179 15.30 -18.80 -16.26
C PRO A 179 16.01 -20.16 -16.42
N SER A 180 15.48 -21.03 -17.28
CA SER A 180 16.04 -22.36 -17.54
C SER A 180 17.47 -22.34 -18.07
N ASP A 181 17.82 -21.28 -18.81
CA ASP A 181 19.15 -21.09 -19.39
C ASP A 181 20.12 -20.35 -18.43
N GLY A 182 19.65 -20.03 -17.21
CA GLY A 182 20.38 -19.20 -16.25
C GLY A 182 20.44 -17.71 -16.64
N PHE A 183 21.07 -16.92 -15.77
CA PHE A 183 21.37 -15.52 -16.04
C PHE A 183 22.77 -15.39 -16.65
N SER A 184 22.96 -14.43 -17.56
CA SER A 184 24.26 -14.23 -18.22
C SER A 184 25.25 -13.51 -17.31
N THR A 185 24.76 -12.67 -16.40
CA THR A 185 25.54 -11.90 -15.43
C THR A 185 24.77 -11.71 -14.12
N ASP A 186 25.49 -11.51 -13.00
CA ASP A 186 24.88 -11.16 -11.71
C ASP A 186 24.01 -9.90 -11.81
N GLN A 187 24.46 -8.90 -12.58
CA GLN A 187 23.71 -7.66 -12.79
C GLN A 187 22.37 -7.89 -13.51
N GLU A 188 22.33 -8.82 -14.47
CA GLU A 188 21.09 -9.21 -15.14
C GLU A 188 20.12 -9.88 -14.17
N TRP A 189 20.61 -10.77 -13.30
CA TRP A 189 19.80 -11.41 -12.26
C TRP A 189 19.24 -10.38 -11.28
N LEU A 190 20.10 -9.52 -10.74
CA LEU A 190 19.70 -8.44 -9.83
C LEU A 190 18.60 -7.57 -10.44
N GLN A 191 18.79 -7.08 -11.66
CA GLN A 191 17.81 -6.24 -12.35
C GLN A 191 16.50 -6.98 -12.63
N ALA A 192 16.55 -8.27 -12.97
CA ALA A 192 15.35 -9.06 -13.23
C ALA A 192 14.48 -9.19 -11.97
N TRP A 193 15.08 -9.57 -10.84
CA TRP A 193 14.35 -9.78 -9.59
C TRP A 193 13.95 -8.47 -8.90
N GLN A 194 14.74 -7.39 -9.05
CA GLN A 194 14.37 -6.07 -8.53
C GLN A 194 13.06 -5.54 -9.14
N LYS A 195 12.72 -5.92 -10.38
CA LYS A 195 11.42 -5.54 -11.00
C LYS A 195 10.22 -6.05 -10.22
N ALA A 196 10.33 -7.18 -9.51
CA ALA A 196 9.27 -7.68 -8.65
C ALA A 196 8.82 -6.65 -7.59
N PHE A 197 9.68 -5.66 -7.30
CA PHE A 197 9.50 -4.64 -6.28
C PHE A 197 9.28 -3.23 -6.84
N ASP A 198 9.18 -3.10 -8.17
CA ASP A 198 8.93 -1.82 -8.84
C ASP A 198 7.42 -1.50 -8.84
N VAL A 199 7.06 -0.44 -8.11
CA VAL A 199 5.69 0.05 -8.01
C VAL A 199 5.28 0.84 -9.24
N GLU A 200 6.21 1.51 -9.92
CA GLU A 200 5.90 2.37 -11.07
C GLU A 200 5.34 1.52 -12.21
N GLU A 201 5.90 0.34 -12.49
CA GLU A 201 5.41 -0.52 -13.58
C GLU A 201 3.99 -1.08 -13.31
N VAL A 202 3.69 -1.50 -12.07
CA VAL A 202 2.32 -1.92 -11.69
C VAL A 202 1.35 -0.77 -11.83
N THR A 203 1.78 0.41 -11.39
CA THR A 203 1.01 1.65 -11.39
C THR A 203 0.71 2.10 -12.82
N ASP A 204 1.71 2.18 -13.70
CA ASP A 204 1.58 2.52 -15.12
C ASP A 204 0.64 1.56 -15.87
N LYS A 205 0.75 0.26 -15.58
CA LYS A 205 -0.15 -0.72 -16.17
C LYS A 205 -1.59 -0.52 -15.68
N PHE A 206 -1.77 -0.29 -14.38
CA PHE A 206 -3.08 0.02 -13.80
C PHE A 206 -3.69 1.26 -14.46
N PHE A 207 -2.92 2.34 -14.64
CA PHE A 207 -3.38 3.54 -15.35
C PHE A 207 -3.86 3.24 -16.75
N ALA A 208 -3.06 2.52 -17.54
CA ALA A 208 -3.41 2.20 -18.92
C ALA A 208 -4.71 1.38 -19.00
N ASP A 209 -4.85 0.36 -18.14
CA ASP A 209 -6.07 -0.46 -18.07
C ASP A 209 -7.26 0.36 -17.54
N TYR A 210 -7.05 1.24 -16.56
CA TYR A 210 -8.07 2.14 -16.01
C TYR A 210 -8.58 3.12 -17.06
N GLN A 211 -7.68 3.80 -17.80
CA GLN A 211 -8.05 4.75 -18.86
C GLN A 211 -8.89 4.07 -19.95
N ARG A 212 -8.52 2.84 -20.33
CA ARG A 212 -9.28 2.04 -21.30
C ARG A 212 -10.70 1.76 -20.82
N VAL A 213 -10.85 1.26 -19.59
CA VAL A 213 -12.17 0.95 -19.00
C VAL A 213 -12.98 2.23 -18.79
N PHE A 214 -12.34 3.33 -18.39
CA PHE A 214 -12.95 4.65 -18.27
C PHE A 214 -13.57 5.11 -19.58
N SER A 215 -12.82 5.09 -20.69
CA SER A 215 -13.35 5.48 -22.00
C SER A 215 -14.49 4.59 -22.45
N GLN A 216 -14.42 3.28 -22.18
CA GLN A 216 -15.52 2.34 -22.50
C GLN A 216 -16.79 2.69 -21.71
N MET A 217 -16.66 2.96 -20.42
CA MET A 217 -17.80 3.34 -19.58
C MET A 217 -18.35 4.71 -19.98
N GLU A 218 -17.50 5.71 -20.25
CA GLU A 218 -17.91 7.05 -20.70
C GLU A 218 -18.79 6.96 -21.95
N THR A 219 -18.41 6.12 -22.93
CA THR A 219 -19.21 5.92 -24.15
C THR A 219 -20.55 5.21 -23.91
N ALA A 220 -20.70 4.50 -22.79
CA ALA A 220 -21.89 3.74 -22.44
C ALA A 220 -22.85 4.49 -21.51
N VAL A 221 -22.51 5.73 -21.11
CA VAL A 221 -23.38 6.59 -20.29
C VAL A 221 -24.53 7.13 -21.13
N GLU A 222 -25.74 6.65 -20.84
CA GLU A 222 -26.99 7.11 -21.42
C GLU A 222 -27.72 8.06 -20.47
N GLY A 223 -28.53 8.99 -20.99
CA GLY A 223 -29.31 9.96 -20.19
C GLY A 223 -28.70 11.36 -20.11
N ILE A 224 -27.40 11.50 -20.41
CA ILE A 224 -26.72 12.80 -20.56
C ILE A 224 -26.71 13.21 -22.04
N PRO A 225 -27.10 14.46 -22.40
CA PRO A 225 -27.11 14.93 -23.78
C PRO A 225 -25.78 14.70 -24.51
N GLU A 226 -25.81 14.16 -25.74
CA GLU A 226 -24.60 13.90 -26.55
C GLU A 226 -23.72 15.13 -26.81
N ALA A 227 -24.32 16.32 -26.80
CA ALA A 227 -23.59 17.56 -26.95
C ALA A 227 -22.76 17.93 -25.71
N ASP A 228 -23.12 17.40 -24.54
CA ASP A 228 -22.52 17.72 -23.24
C ASP A 228 -21.47 16.68 -22.83
N LYS A 229 -20.38 16.64 -23.59
CA LYS A 229 -19.25 15.74 -23.33
C LYS A 229 -18.60 15.99 -21.97
N GLU A 230 -18.59 17.24 -21.52
CA GLU A 230 -17.98 17.63 -20.26
C GLU A 230 -18.78 17.08 -19.06
N ALA A 231 -20.10 17.24 -19.07
CA ALA A 231 -20.95 16.64 -18.04
C ALA A 231 -20.84 15.11 -17.99
N ARG A 232 -20.76 14.45 -19.16
CA ARG A 232 -20.58 13.00 -19.24
C ARG A 232 -19.25 12.54 -18.65
N ARG A 233 -18.15 13.21 -19.00
CA ARG A 233 -16.82 12.92 -18.45
C ARG A 233 -16.81 13.10 -16.94
N LEU A 234 -17.36 14.22 -16.45
CA LEU A 234 -17.42 14.54 -15.03
C LEU A 234 -18.29 13.54 -14.25
N TYR A 235 -19.43 13.14 -14.81
CA TYR A 235 -20.28 12.08 -14.23
C TYR A 235 -19.54 10.75 -14.14
N THR A 236 -18.93 10.31 -15.26
CA THR A 236 -18.17 9.05 -15.31
C THR A 236 -17.05 9.06 -14.28
N GLN A 237 -16.35 10.18 -14.16
CA GLN A 237 -15.32 10.36 -13.16
C GLN A 237 -15.84 10.22 -11.74
N ARG A 238 -16.90 10.94 -11.36
CA ARG A 238 -17.50 10.81 -10.02
C ARG A 238 -17.92 9.37 -9.72
N LEU A 239 -18.48 8.67 -10.70
CA LEU A 239 -18.86 7.26 -10.56
C LEU A 239 -17.63 6.37 -10.28
N PHE A 240 -16.56 6.52 -11.05
CA PHE A 240 -15.32 5.77 -10.82
C PHE A 240 -14.71 6.08 -9.46
N ASN A 241 -14.70 7.33 -9.01
CA ASN A 241 -14.23 7.69 -7.68
C ASN A 241 -14.98 6.94 -6.58
N ARG A 242 -16.30 6.95 -6.66
CA ARG A 242 -17.17 6.29 -5.68
C ARG A 242 -16.93 4.78 -5.66
N LEU A 243 -16.77 4.16 -6.84
CA LEU A 243 -16.46 2.74 -6.97
C LEU A 243 -15.08 2.36 -6.44
N MET A 244 -14.05 3.15 -6.76
CA MET A 244 -12.70 2.96 -6.23
C MET A 244 -12.69 3.10 -4.71
N PHE A 245 -13.40 4.09 -4.18
CA PHE A 245 -13.50 4.28 -2.74
C PHE A 245 -14.21 3.10 -2.05
N LEU A 246 -15.30 2.59 -2.63
CA LEU A 246 -15.93 1.35 -2.16
C LEU A 246 -14.90 0.21 -2.12
N ARG A 247 -14.07 0.04 -3.16
CA ARG A 247 -13.04 -1.00 -3.19
C ARG A 247 -12.00 -0.86 -2.07
N PHE A 248 -11.57 0.36 -1.75
CA PHE A 248 -10.65 0.60 -0.62
C PHE A 248 -11.30 0.28 0.73
N ILE A 249 -12.56 0.68 0.94
CA ILE A 249 -13.27 0.39 2.20
C ILE A 249 -13.63 -1.10 2.30
N GLU A 250 -13.94 -1.75 1.20
CA GLU A 250 -14.17 -3.20 1.15
C GLU A 250 -12.99 -3.99 1.69
N LYS A 251 -11.75 -3.59 1.33
CA LYS A 251 -10.52 -4.18 1.88
C LYS A 251 -10.38 -4.00 3.41
N LYS A 252 -11.12 -3.07 4.02
CA LYS A 252 -11.21 -2.95 5.49
C LYS A 252 -12.22 -3.89 6.12
N GLY A 253 -13.09 -4.51 5.33
CA GLY A 253 -14.16 -5.36 5.84
C GLY A 253 -15.34 -4.59 6.43
N TRP A 254 -15.44 -3.27 6.17
CA TRP A 254 -16.58 -2.46 6.63
C TRP A 254 -17.83 -2.60 5.76
N LEU A 255 -17.65 -3.12 4.55
CA LEU A 255 -18.76 -3.37 3.63
C LEU A 255 -19.05 -4.85 3.63
N THR A 256 -20.31 -5.22 3.85
CA THR A 256 -20.74 -6.61 3.66
C THR A 256 -22.02 -6.69 2.87
N TYR A 257 -22.13 -7.70 2.02
CA TYR A 257 -23.37 -8.04 1.33
C TYR A 257 -23.73 -9.48 1.68
N ASN A 258 -24.85 -9.67 2.39
CA ASN A 258 -25.24 -10.98 2.94
C ASN A 258 -24.12 -11.67 3.74
N GLY A 259 -23.34 -10.88 4.50
CA GLY A 259 -22.21 -11.38 5.28
C GLY A 259 -20.92 -11.64 4.49
N ASN A 260 -20.91 -11.46 3.16
CA ASN A 260 -19.70 -11.55 2.36
C ASN A 260 -18.95 -10.21 2.34
N ARG A 261 -17.64 -10.25 2.59
CA ARG A 261 -16.72 -9.10 2.58
C ARG A 261 -16.22 -8.72 1.19
N ASP A 262 -16.37 -9.60 0.19
CA ASP A 262 -16.17 -9.26 -1.22
C ASP A 262 -17.41 -8.51 -1.75
N TYR A 263 -17.62 -7.31 -1.18
CA TYR A 263 -18.88 -6.57 -1.23
C TYR A 263 -19.30 -6.22 -2.66
N LEU A 264 -18.43 -5.55 -3.43
CA LEU A 264 -18.76 -5.09 -4.79
C LEU A 264 -19.09 -6.26 -5.71
N ARG A 265 -18.30 -7.34 -5.64
CA ARG A 265 -18.52 -8.57 -6.40
C ARG A 265 -19.84 -9.23 -6.01
N SER A 266 -20.08 -9.39 -4.71
CA SER A 266 -21.31 -10.02 -4.20
C SER A 266 -22.57 -9.22 -4.56
N LEU A 267 -22.49 -7.88 -4.48
CA LEU A 267 -23.57 -6.98 -4.85
C LEU A 267 -23.87 -7.05 -6.35
N PHE A 268 -22.81 -7.15 -7.17
CA PHE A 268 -22.94 -7.29 -8.63
C PHE A 268 -23.54 -8.65 -9.02
N ASP A 269 -23.04 -9.75 -8.45
CA ASP A 269 -23.55 -11.10 -8.72
C ASP A 269 -25.03 -11.22 -8.33
N ALA A 270 -25.45 -10.57 -7.24
CA ALA A 270 -26.86 -10.50 -6.85
C ALA A 270 -27.73 -9.71 -7.83
N THR A 271 -27.15 -8.71 -8.51
CA THR A 271 -27.82 -7.95 -9.58
C THR A 271 -28.00 -8.83 -10.80
N GLU A 272 -26.94 -9.50 -11.26
CA GLU A 272 -26.98 -10.35 -12.45
C GLU A 272 -27.88 -11.60 -12.28
N ALA A 273 -28.11 -12.03 -11.04
CA ALA A 273 -29.07 -13.09 -10.73
C ALA A 273 -30.53 -12.68 -11.01
N GLN A 274 -30.83 -11.37 -11.13
CA GLN A 274 -32.14 -10.83 -11.45
C GLN A 274 -32.15 -10.28 -12.88
N THR A 275 -33.11 -10.70 -13.71
CA THR A 275 -33.10 -10.37 -15.15
C THR A 275 -33.36 -8.90 -15.47
N ASP A 276 -33.98 -8.16 -14.55
CA ASP A 276 -34.45 -6.79 -14.78
C ASP A 276 -33.74 -5.75 -13.88
N GLU A 277 -32.68 -6.13 -13.17
CA GLU A 277 -31.95 -5.19 -12.29
C GLU A 277 -30.75 -4.54 -12.98
N ASN A 278 -30.59 -3.24 -12.77
CA ASN A 278 -29.43 -2.48 -13.20
C ASN A 278 -28.52 -2.17 -12.01
N PHE A 279 -27.22 -2.48 -12.12
CA PHE A 279 -26.30 -2.36 -10.99
C PHE A 279 -26.19 -0.94 -10.45
N LEU A 280 -26.18 0.07 -11.34
CA LEU A 280 -26.16 1.47 -10.96
C LEU A 280 -27.44 1.87 -10.21
N ASN A 281 -28.60 1.63 -10.83
CA ASN A 281 -29.86 2.21 -10.38
C ASN A 281 -30.55 1.40 -9.26
N ASP A 282 -30.34 0.10 -9.19
CA ASP A 282 -31.02 -0.78 -8.23
C ASP A 282 -30.17 -1.14 -7.02
N ARG A 283 -28.85 -1.02 -7.12
CA ARG A 283 -27.90 -1.34 -6.04
C ARG A 283 -27.02 -0.15 -5.64
N LEU A 284 -26.14 0.32 -6.53
CA LEU A 284 -25.16 1.35 -6.21
C LEU A 284 -25.80 2.68 -5.78
N TYR A 285 -26.92 3.06 -6.37
CA TYR A 285 -27.69 4.24 -5.95
C TYR A 285 -28.01 4.20 -4.44
N TRP A 286 -28.45 3.04 -3.95
CA TRP A 286 -28.77 2.86 -2.53
C TRP A 286 -27.52 2.82 -1.65
N ALA A 287 -26.45 2.18 -2.12
CA ALA A 287 -25.17 2.18 -1.40
C ALA A 287 -24.59 3.60 -1.28
N PHE A 288 -24.56 4.35 -2.38
CA PHE A 288 -23.99 5.69 -2.45
C PHE A 288 -24.79 6.70 -1.64
N PHE A 289 -26.11 6.79 -1.83
CA PHE A 289 -26.87 7.94 -1.32
C PHE A 289 -27.71 7.63 -0.08
N HIS A 290 -28.02 6.35 0.17
CA HIS A 290 -28.83 5.91 1.31
C HIS A 290 -28.05 5.01 2.28
N GLY A 291 -26.75 4.86 2.06
CA GLY A 291 -25.83 4.14 2.94
C GLY A 291 -24.66 5.04 3.35
N LEU A 292 -23.81 5.36 2.38
CA LEU A 292 -22.59 6.14 2.60
C LEU A 292 -22.88 7.64 2.69
N GLY A 293 -23.72 8.17 1.81
CA GLY A 293 -24.09 9.58 1.74
C GLY A 293 -25.28 9.95 2.62
N ASN A 294 -25.44 11.26 2.81
CA ASN A 294 -26.50 11.86 3.63
C ASN A 294 -27.57 12.45 2.72
N ALA A 295 -28.27 11.62 1.93
CA ALA A 295 -29.47 12.09 1.23
C ALA A 295 -30.48 12.60 2.27
N ALA A 296 -30.55 13.92 2.42
CA ALA A 296 -31.33 14.63 3.41
C ALA A 296 -32.79 14.13 3.46
N ASP A 297 -33.31 13.99 4.67
CA ASP A 297 -34.72 13.72 4.99
C ASP A 297 -35.28 12.39 4.45
N GLN A 298 -35.00 11.31 5.19
CA GLN A 298 -35.67 10.00 5.25
C GLN A 298 -36.37 9.47 3.98
N PRO A 299 -36.12 8.19 3.66
CA PRO A 299 -37.17 7.21 3.86
C PRO A 299 -36.81 6.40 5.10
N GLU A 300 -37.77 5.75 5.75
CA GLU A 300 -37.46 4.62 6.62
C GLU A 300 -36.32 3.80 5.99
N GLU A 301 -35.33 3.37 6.77
CA GLU A 301 -34.50 2.23 6.39
C GLU A 301 -35.42 1.02 6.27
N SER A 302 -36.22 0.98 5.21
CA SER A 302 -37.07 -0.15 4.91
C SER A 302 -36.11 -1.31 4.73
N SER A 303 -36.50 -2.48 5.24
CA SER A 303 -35.75 -3.71 5.06
C SER A 303 -35.30 -3.89 3.60
N ALA A 304 -36.09 -3.41 2.63
CA ALA A 304 -35.78 -3.43 1.20
C ALA A 304 -34.57 -2.58 0.80
N ALA A 305 -34.34 -1.42 1.43
CA ALA A 305 -33.17 -0.58 1.14
C ALA A 305 -31.87 -1.20 1.70
N VAL A 306 -31.94 -1.85 2.86
CA VAL A 306 -30.82 -2.59 3.46
C VAL A 306 -30.53 -3.85 2.64
N GLU A 307 -31.56 -4.60 2.26
CA GLU A 307 -31.45 -5.77 1.39
C GLU A 307 -30.82 -5.44 0.02
N ARG A 308 -31.15 -4.27 -0.52
CA ARG A 308 -30.60 -3.80 -1.80
C ARG A 308 -29.13 -3.43 -1.70
N ARG A 309 -28.72 -2.69 -0.67
CA ARG A 309 -27.36 -2.13 -0.56
C ARG A 309 -26.39 -2.98 0.27
N GLY A 310 -26.87 -3.90 1.10
CA GLY A 310 -26.07 -4.55 2.13
C GLY A 310 -25.78 -3.65 3.34
N GLU A 311 -24.78 -4.04 4.12
CA GLU A 311 -24.28 -3.30 5.26
C GLU A 311 -23.15 -2.38 4.81
N VAL A 312 -23.38 -1.08 4.94
CA VAL A 312 -22.39 -0.05 4.61
C VAL A 312 -22.40 1.02 5.71
N PRO A 313 -21.23 1.55 6.12
CA PRO A 313 -21.17 2.59 7.13
C PRO A 313 -21.63 3.91 6.54
N PHE A 314 -22.15 4.77 7.41
CA PHE A 314 -22.41 6.15 7.05
C PHE A 314 -21.11 6.96 7.05
N LEU A 315 -20.84 7.70 5.96
CA LEU A 315 -19.63 8.51 5.79
C LEU A 315 -20.01 9.94 5.42
N ASN A 316 -19.89 10.85 6.37
CA ASN A 316 -19.96 12.29 6.08
C ASN A 316 -18.78 12.68 5.17
N GLY A 317 -19.06 13.00 3.91
CA GLY A 317 -18.07 13.50 2.96
C GLY A 317 -18.71 13.80 1.60
N GLY A 318 -18.34 14.94 1.01
CA GLY A 318 -18.91 15.46 -0.24
C GLY A 318 -18.89 14.49 -1.44
N LEU A 319 -18.08 13.43 -1.39
CA LEU A 319 -18.02 12.40 -2.44
C LEU A 319 -19.38 11.71 -2.70
N PHE A 320 -20.16 11.47 -1.64
CA PHE A 320 -21.45 10.78 -1.72
C PHE A 320 -22.64 11.73 -1.63
N GLU A 321 -22.41 13.03 -1.77
CA GLU A 321 -23.50 13.98 -1.98
C GLU A 321 -24.04 13.84 -3.40
N MET A 322 -25.37 13.90 -3.53
CA MET A 322 -26.01 13.86 -4.84
C MET A 322 -25.66 15.11 -5.63
N GLN A 323 -25.19 14.92 -6.87
CA GLN A 323 -24.95 15.99 -7.83
C GLN A 323 -25.85 15.83 -9.06
N ASP A 324 -25.60 16.66 -10.08
CA ASP A 324 -26.31 16.56 -11.37
C ASP A 324 -26.17 15.15 -11.96
N TYR A 325 -27.29 14.65 -12.48
CA TYR A 325 -27.45 13.32 -13.10
C TYR A 325 -27.33 12.12 -12.13
N ASP A 326 -27.23 12.35 -10.81
CA ASP A 326 -27.19 11.27 -9.80
C ASP A 326 -28.56 10.75 -9.36
N LYS A 327 -29.65 11.40 -9.77
CA LYS A 327 -30.99 10.91 -9.42
C LYS A 327 -31.21 9.55 -10.07
N ARG A 328 -31.89 8.68 -9.34
CA ARG A 328 -32.18 7.33 -9.81
C ARG A 328 -32.91 7.38 -11.16
N ASN A 329 -32.41 6.61 -12.12
CA ASN A 329 -32.88 6.49 -13.50
C ASN A 329 -32.68 7.71 -14.41
N ASP A 330 -32.00 8.78 -13.96
CA ASP A 330 -31.58 9.86 -14.86
C ASP A 330 -30.48 9.39 -15.82
N VAL A 331 -29.62 8.47 -15.34
CA VAL A 331 -28.54 7.85 -16.12
C VAL A 331 -28.71 6.33 -16.15
N HIS A 332 -28.43 5.75 -17.30
CA HIS A 332 -28.38 4.31 -17.50
C HIS A 332 -27.01 3.89 -18.03
N ILE A 333 -26.43 2.84 -17.42
CA ILE A 333 -25.18 2.23 -17.84
C ILE A 333 -25.39 0.70 -17.82
N PRO A 334 -25.11 -0.01 -18.92
CA PRO A 334 -25.20 -1.47 -18.99
C PRO A 334 -24.33 -2.21 -17.95
N ASN A 335 -24.83 -3.32 -17.40
CA ASN A 335 -24.13 -4.12 -16.38
C ASN A 335 -22.79 -4.72 -16.88
N ASP A 336 -22.64 -5.00 -18.19
CA ASP A 336 -21.39 -5.53 -18.74
C ASP A 336 -20.22 -4.55 -18.57
N LYS A 337 -20.49 -3.24 -18.55
CA LYS A 337 -19.49 -2.20 -18.28
C LYS A 337 -19.05 -2.21 -16.82
N PHE A 338 -19.97 -2.53 -15.91
CA PHE A 338 -19.63 -2.76 -14.51
C PHE A 338 -18.84 -4.05 -14.30
N ALA A 339 -19.12 -5.11 -15.07
CA ALA A 339 -18.29 -6.31 -15.06
C ALA A 339 -16.84 -6.02 -15.51
N GLU A 340 -16.62 -5.10 -16.45
CA GLU A 340 -15.28 -4.69 -16.91
C GLU A 340 -14.49 -3.96 -15.81
N ILE A 341 -15.12 -3.03 -15.06
CA ILE A 341 -14.46 -2.32 -13.96
C ILE A 341 -14.21 -3.23 -12.75
N LEU A 342 -15.11 -4.17 -12.44
CA LEU A 342 -14.86 -5.14 -11.38
C LEU A 342 -13.68 -6.04 -11.74
N LYS A 343 -13.61 -6.55 -12.99
CA LYS A 343 -12.44 -7.30 -13.47
C LYS A 343 -11.14 -6.51 -13.39
N LEU A 344 -11.19 -5.20 -13.60
CA LEU A 344 -10.05 -4.30 -13.37
C LEU A 344 -9.65 -4.34 -11.89
N PHE A 345 -10.57 -4.06 -10.97
CA PHE A 345 -10.28 -4.02 -9.53
C PHE A 345 -9.82 -5.34 -8.93
N GLU A 346 -10.20 -6.44 -9.56
CA GLU A 346 -9.85 -7.81 -9.15
C GLU A 346 -8.48 -8.24 -9.64
N ARG A 347 -8.02 -7.65 -10.76
CA ARG A 347 -6.69 -7.92 -11.29
C ARG A 347 -5.61 -7.34 -10.38
N TYR A 348 -5.87 -6.18 -9.78
CA TYR A 348 -4.87 -5.45 -8.99
C TYR A 348 -5.06 -5.65 -7.49
N ASN A 349 -3.95 -5.77 -6.77
CA ASN A 349 -4.00 -5.73 -5.32
C ASN A 349 -4.18 -4.29 -4.86
N PHE A 350 -5.19 -4.04 -4.04
CA PHE A 350 -5.46 -2.74 -3.44
C PHE A 350 -4.96 -2.76 -2.01
N THR A 351 -4.17 -1.74 -1.67
CA THR A 351 -3.69 -1.56 -0.31
C THR A 351 -4.31 -0.32 0.31
N VAL A 352 -4.55 -0.44 1.61
CA VAL A 352 -5.08 0.60 2.48
C VAL A 352 -4.03 1.03 3.51
N THR A 353 -2.87 0.39 3.50
CA THR A 353 -1.70 0.75 4.31
C THR A 353 -0.95 1.88 3.62
N GLU A 354 -0.62 2.91 4.39
CA GLU A 354 0.18 4.03 3.91
C GLU A 354 1.58 3.54 3.57
N SER A 355 1.95 3.62 2.30
CA SER A 355 3.35 3.52 1.92
C SER A 355 4.06 4.81 2.31
N THR A 356 5.11 4.71 3.13
CA THR A 356 5.99 5.86 3.41
C THR A 356 7.05 5.97 2.30
N PRO A 357 7.78 7.10 2.19
CA PRO A 357 8.89 7.19 1.22
C PRO A 357 9.96 6.12 1.43
N LEU A 358 10.03 5.55 2.64
CA LEU A 358 10.97 4.50 2.98
C LEU A 358 10.33 3.12 2.95
N ASP A 359 9.02 2.98 3.17
CA ASP A 359 8.34 1.69 3.25
C ASP A 359 7.22 1.66 2.21
N ILE A 360 7.51 1.00 1.09
CA ILE A 360 6.64 0.92 -0.07
C ILE A 360 5.94 -0.43 -0.11
N GLU A 361 4.66 -0.43 -0.45
CA GLU A 361 3.89 -1.62 -0.79
C GLU A 361 3.63 -1.63 -2.29
N VAL A 362 3.94 -2.75 -2.95
CA VAL A 362 3.72 -2.91 -4.39
C VAL A 362 2.25 -3.28 -4.64
N ALA A 363 1.38 -2.31 -4.44
CA ALA A 363 -0.06 -2.44 -4.55
C ALA A 363 -0.68 -1.08 -4.94
N VAL A 364 -1.92 -1.08 -5.42
CA VAL A 364 -2.66 0.15 -5.73
C VAL A 364 -3.06 0.83 -4.43
N ASP A 365 -2.53 2.02 -4.18
CA ASP A 365 -2.78 2.79 -2.96
C ASP A 365 -3.71 3.99 -3.21
N PRO A 366 -4.27 4.61 -2.15
CA PRO A 366 -5.17 5.75 -2.29
C PRO A 366 -4.51 6.98 -2.92
N GLU A 367 -3.19 7.13 -2.88
CA GLU A 367 -2.49 8.27 -3.50
C GLU A 367 -2.44 8.13 -5.02
N MET A 368 -2.40 6.91 -5.54
CA MET A 368 -2.54 6.66 -6.99
C MET A 368 -3.85 7.23 -7.55
N LEU A 369 -4.90 7.33 -6.73
CA LEU A 369 -6.13 8.02 -7.12
C LEU A 369 -5.84 9.46 -7.56
N GLY A 370 -5.09 10.22 -6.76
CA GLY A 370 -4.71 11.59 -7.08
C GLY A 370 -4.05 11.69 -8.45
N LYS A 371 -3.10 10.80 -8.73
CA LYS A 371 -2.42 10.72 -10.03
C LYS A 371 -3.37 10.37 -11.18
N VAL A 372 -4.27 9.38 -11.00
CA VAL A 372 -5.22 8.92 -12.04
C VAL A 372 -6.12 10.07 -12.43
N PHE A 373 -6.57 10.82 -11.43
CA PHE A 373 -7.44 11.93 -11.65
C PHE A 373 -6.75 13.14 -12.26
N GLU A 374 -5.55 13.49 -11.81
CA GLU A 374 -4.78 14.60 -12.40
C GLU A 374 -4.55 14.36 -13.91
N GLU A 375 -4.21 13.13 -14.30
CA GLU A 375 -4.03 12.76 -15.71
C GLU A 375 -5.33 12.78 -16.52
N LEU A 376 -6.43 12.31 -15.92
CA LEU A 376 -7.73 12.22 -16.60
C LEU A 376 -8.48 13.55 -16.68
N VAL A 377 -8.33 14.47 -15.72
CA VAL A 377 -9.08 15.75 -15.71
C VAL A 377 -8.35 16.83 -16.47
N THR A 378 -7.06 17.00 -16.18
CA THR A 378 -6.38 18.26 -16.49
C THR A 378 -5.72 18.27 -17.86
N GLY A 379 -5.65 17.12 -18.54
CA GLY A 379 -5.03 17.02 -19.86
C GLY A 379 -3.60 17.59 -19.87
N ARG A 380 -2.78 17.25 -18.86
CA ARG A 380 -1.30 17.39 -18.74
C ARG A 380 -0.58 18.66 -19.23
N HIS A 381 -1.22 19.72 -19.74
CA HIS A 381 -0.48 20.80 -20.42
C HIS A 381 -0.77 22.24 -20.00
N ASP A 382 -1.91 22.59 -19.40
CA ASP A 382 -2.24 24.02 -19.19
C ASP A 382 -2.45 24.47 -17.73
N SER A 383 -2.58 23.57 -16.74
CA SER A 383 -2.93 23.97 -15.35
C SER A 383 -1.78 23.99 -14.34
N GLY A 384 -0.59 23.45 -14.67
CA GLY A 384 0.56 23.41 -13.77
C GLY A 384 0.42 22.48 -12.55
N SER A 385 -0.60 21.62 -12.54
CA SER A 385 -0.81 20.58 -11.53
C SER A 385 0.13 19.40 -11.79
N TYR A 386 1.36 19.51 -11.29
CA TYR A 386 2.30 18.39 -11.27
C TYR A 386 2.25 17.72 -9.90
N TYR A 387 1.89 16.44 -9.88
CA TYR A 387 2.13 15.58 -8.74
C TYR A 387 3.57 15.75 -8.25
N THR A 388 3.72 16.06 -6.96
CA THR A 388 5.04 16.19 -6.35
C THR A 388 5.47 14.79 -5.85
N PRO A 389 6.60 14.23 -6.33
CA PRO A 389 7.06 12.92 -5.87
C PRO A 389 7.21 12.84 -4.34
N ARG A 390 6.85 11.69 -3.75
CA ARG A 390 6.94 11.45 -2.29
C ARG A 390 8.28 11.86 -1.66
N PRO A 391 9.45 11.56 -2.27
CA PRO A 391 10.73 11.99 -1.70
C PRO A 391 10.86 13.52 -1.61
N VAL A 392 10.32 14.24 -2.61
CA VAL A 392 10.32 15.71 -2.63
C VAL A 392 9.37 16.25 -1.56
N VAL A 393 8.15 15.69 -1.45
CA VAL A 393 7.19 16.08 -0.40
C VAL A 393 7.78 15.89 0.99
N SER A 394 8.34 14.71 1.27
CA SER A 394 8.95 14.39 2.57
C SER A 394 10.13 15.31 2.88
N PHE A 395 11.00 15.56 1.90
CA PHE A 395 12.10 16.51 2.06
C PHE A 395 11.60 17.90 2.45
N MET A 396 10.64 18.45 1.69
CA MET A 396 10.07 19.77 1.96
C MET A 396 9.38 19.85 3.34
N CYS A 397 8.68 18.80 3.74
CA CYS A 397 8.07 18.72 5.07
C CYS A 397 9.13 18.74 6.17
N ARG A 398 10.21 17.95 6.04
CA ARG A 398 11.31 17.88 7.01
C ARG A 398 12.05 19.20 7.14
N GLU A 399 12.40 19.84 6.03
CA GLU A 399 13.06 21.15 6.07
C GLU A 399 12.17 22.21 6.73
N SER A 400 10.86 22.18 6.45
CA SER A 400 9.89 23.07 7.08
C SER A 400 9.79 22.84 8.60
N LEU A 401 9.78 21.57 9.03
CA LEU A 401 9.75 21.20 10.45
C LEU A 401 11.04 21.60 11.18
N LYS A 402 12.22 21.49 10.54
CA LYS A 402 13.51 21.92 11.11
C LYS A 402 13.48 23.40 11.46
N ILE A 403 13.09 24.23 10.50
CA ILE A 403 13.01 25.68 10.67
C ILE A 403 11.95 26.01 11.74
N CYS A 404 10.81 25.33 11.73
CA CYS A 404 9.74 25.58 12.68
C CYS A 404 10.15 25.29 14.13
N LEU A 405 10.73 24.11 14.37
CA LEU A 405 11.17 23.69 15.69
C LEU A 405 12.34 24.53 16.19
N GLN A 406 13.29 24.89 15.32
CA GLN A 406 14.40 25.79 15.66
C GLN A 406 13.90 27.16 16.13
N ASN A 407 12.81 27.66 15.58
CA ASN A 407 12.24 28.96 15.97
C ASN A 407 11.36 28.91 17.23
N LYS A 408 10.90 27.73 17.63
CA LYS A 408 9.91 27.56 18.71
C LYS A 408 10.45 26.81 19.92
N THR A 409 11.67 26.29 19.85
CA THR A 409 12.31 25.51 20.91
C THR A 409 13.76 25.98 21.10
N ASP A 410 14.36 25.64 22.24
CA ASP A 410 15.77 25.96 22.55
C ASP A 410 16.73 24.81 22.14
N GLU A 411 16.27 23.89 21.29
CA GLU A 411 17.08 22.77 20.79
C GLU A 411 18.12 23.22 19.77
N THR A 412 19.25 22.52 19.70
CA THR A 412 20.30 22.87 18.73
C THR A 412 19.94 22.40 17.32
N PRO A 413 20.42 23.09 16.26
CA PRO A 413 20.19 22.66 14.88
C PRO A 413 20.64 21.23 14.59
N GLU A 414 21.74 20.78 15.19
CA GLU A 414 22.28 19.43 15.03
C GLU A 414 21.35 18.38 15.66
N THR A 415 20.81 18.68 16.84
CA THR A 415 19.87 17.81 17.56
C THR A 415 18.56 17.69 16.79
N LEU A 416 18.01 18.82 16.35
CA LEU A 416 16.79 18.84 15.53
C LEU A 416 16.98 18.14 14.19
N LYS A 417 18.17 18.24 13.59
CA LYS A 417 18.49 17.52 12.36
C LYS A 417 18.47 16.00 12.59
N ALA A 418 19.12 15.49 13.63
CA ALA A 418 19.10 14.06 13.94
C ALA A 418 17.68 13.57 14.24
N PHE A 419 16.92 14.33 15.02
CA PHE A 419 15.53 14.01 15.34
C PHE A 419 14.63 13.98 14.10
N ILE A 420 14.70 15.03 13.27
CA ILE A 420 13.81 15.16 12.10
C ILE A 420 14.25 14.26 10.97
N ASP A 421 15.54 14.07 10.72
CA ASP A 421 15.97 13.28 9.58
C ASP A 421 15.96 11.78 9.86
N ASP A 422 16.36 11.39 11.08
CA ASP A 422 16.61 10.00 11.43
C ASP A 422 15.61 9.47 12.48
N GLY A 423 14.75 10.32 13.04
CA GLY A 423 13.80 9.93 14.09
C GLY A 423 14.48 9.75 15.45
N ASP A 424 15.68 10.29 15.63
CA ASP A 424 16.47 10.11 16.84
C ASP A 424 16.12 11.18 17.89
N ALA A 425 15.37 10.78 18.91
CA ALA A 425 14.92 11.66 19.99
C ALA A 425 15.81 11.61 21.25
N THR A 426 16.96 10.91 21.23
CA THR A 426 17.76 10.69 22.46
C THR A 426 18.40 11.96 22.99
N GLU A 427 18.85 12.85 22.10
CA GLU A 427 19.56 14.08 22.46
C GLU A 427 18.63 15.30 22.65
N ILE A 428 17.30 15.10 22.53
CA ILE A 428 16.31 16.16 22.75
C ILE A 428 16.30 16.54 24.23
N ARG A 429 16.63 17.81 24.53
CA ARG A 429 16.78 18.31 25.91
C ARG A 429 15.44 18.57 26.60
N ASN A 430 14.44 19.03 25.85
CA ASN A 430 13.10 19.33 26.35
C ASN A 430 12.01 18.67 25.46
N PRO A 431 11.81 17.34 25.61
CA PRO A 431 10.85 16.57 24.83
C PRO A 431 9.42 17.10 24.92
N GLU A 432 9.00 17.60 26.08
CA GLU A 432 7.66 18.15 26.31
C GLU A 432 7.43 19.42 25.50
N SER A 433 8.42 20.31 25.43
CA SER A 433 8.35 21.53 24.61
C SER A 433 8.25 21.19 23.13
N VAL A 434 9.06 20.24 22.65
CA VAL A 434 9.01 19.76 21.26
C VAL A 434 7.65 19.15 20.95
N LEU A 435 7.14 18.27 21.81
CA LEU A 435 5.83 17.64 21.63
C LEU A 435 4.71 18.69 21.59
N GLN A 436 4.74 19.69 22.48
CA GLN A 436 3.75 20.76 22.50
C GLN A 436 3.74 21.54 21.17
N VAL A 437 4.91 21.82 20.60
CA VAL A 437 5.00 22.45 19.27
C VAL A 437 4.38 21.55 18.20
N LEU A 438 4.73 20.26 18.17
CA LEU A 438 4.17 19.31 17.20
C LEU A 438 2.65 19.17 17.31
N GLN A 439 2.07 19.21 18.52
CA GLN A 439 0.63 19.11 18.74
C GLN A 439 -0.15 20.39 18.36
N THR A 440 0.49 21.56 18.38
CA THR A 440 -0.19 22.86 18.21
C THR A 440 0.15 23.56 16.88
N LEU A 441 1.10 23.03 16.12
CA LEU A 441 1.52 23.57 14.83
C LEU A 441 0.36 23.56 13.83
N ARG A 442 0.07 24.69 13.19
CA ARG A 442 -0.90 24.73 12.08
C ARG A 442 -0.17 24.80 10.74
N ILE A 443 -0.38 23.79 9.90
CA ILE A 443 0.14 23.70 8.53
C ILE A 443 -1.01 23.98 7.56
N CYS A 444 -0.77 24.90 6.63
CA CYS A 444 -1.73 25.25 5.60
C CYS A 444 -1.13 25.02 4.22
N ASP A 445 -1.80 24.24 3.38
CA ASP A 445 -1.52 24.13 1.95
C ASP A 445 -2.60 24.85 1.14
N PRO A 446 -2.30 26.04 0.55
CA PRO A 446 -3.29 26.88 -0.13
C PRO A 446 -3.61 26.43 -1.57
N ALA A 447 -2.97 25.38 -2.07
CA ALA A 447 -3.25 24.77 -3.37
C ALA A 447 -3.02 23.25 -3.25
N CYS A 448 -3.80 22.62 -2.37
CA CYS A 448 -3.46 21.29 -1.87
C CYS A 448 -3.61 20.16 -2.88
N GLY A 449 -4.30 20.40 -4.01
CA GLY A 449 -4.51 19.39 -5.03
C GLY A 449 -5.10 18.11 -4.42
N SER A 450 -4.53 16.97 -4.79
CA SER A 450 -4.88 15.65 -4.25
C SER A 450 -4.45 15.41 -2.79
N GLY A 451 -3.83 16.39 -2.12
CA GLY A 451 -3.49 16.35 -0.69
C GLY A 451 -2.10 15.82 -0.35
N ALA A 452 -1.19 15.73 -1.33
CA ALA A 452 0.13 15.11 -1.16
C ALA A 452 0.95 15.72 0.01
N TYR A 453 1.01 17.05 0.12
CA TYR A 453 1.71 17.72 1.24
C TYR A 453 1.00 17.57 2.58
N LEU A 454 -0.34 17.51 2.60
CA LEU A 454 -1.10 17.28 3.81
C LEU A 454 -0.81 15.89 4.37
N LEU A 455 -0.86 14.87 3.50
CA LEU A 455 -0.53 13.48 3.86
C LEU A 455 0.95 13.34 4.25
N GLY A 456 1.85 13.94 3.47
CA GLY A 456 3.29 13.92 3.75
C GLY A 456 3.61 14.53 5.12
N MET A 457 3.02 15.69 5.43
CA MET A 457 3.20 16.33 6.74
C MET A 457 2.57 15.51 7.87
N MET A 458 1.40 14.91 7.65
CA MET A 458 0.78 14.00 8.62
C MET A 458 1.73 12.85 8.98
N GLY A 459 2.33 12.21 7.98
CA GLY A 459 3.27 11.11 8.15
C GLY A 459 4.52 11.53 8.92
N GLU A 460 5.09 12.70 8.61
CA GLU A 460 6.25 13.23 9.34
C GLU A 460 5.91 13.57 10.80
N LEU A 461 4.78 14.24 11.06
CA LEU A 461 4.32 14.54 12.42
C LEU A 461 4.10 13.26 13.24
N LEU A 462 3.45 12.25 12.64
CA LEU A 462 3.20 10.99 13.32
C LEU A 462 4.51 10.26 13.67
N ARG A 463 5.46 10.21 12.74
CA ARG A 463 6.78 9.59 12.94
C ARG A 463 7.55 10.27 14.07
N LEU A 464 7.57 11.60 14.11
CA LEU A 464 8.28 12.36 15.15
C LEU A 464 7.61 12.22 16.52
N ARG A 465 6.27 12.20 16.57
CA ARG A 465 5.53 11.93 17.81
C ARG A 465 5.76 10.51 18.32
N GLU A 466 5.84 9.51 17.43
CA GLU A 466 6.22 8.13 17.79
C GLU A 466 7.67 8.07 18.32
N ALA A 467 8.62 8.75 17.68
CA ALA A 467 10.00 8.81 18.16
C ALA A 467 10.11 9.40 19.59
N LEU A 468 9.39 10.49 19.87
CA LEU A 468 9.31 11.06 21.21
C LEU A 468 8.66 10.09 22.20
N PHE A 469 7.56 9.43 21.81
CA PHE A 469 6.91 8.43 22.63
C PHE A 469 7.85 7.27 22.98
N GLN A 470 8.58 6.72 22.01
CA GLN A 470 9.53 5.64 22.25
C GLN A 470 10.64 6.05 23.23
N SER A 471 11.15 7.28 23.11
CA SER A 471 12.22 7.80 23.97
C SER A 471 11.75 8.14 25.39
N THR A 472 10.53 8.67 25.54
CA THR A 472 10.12 9.38 26.78
C THR A 472 8.77 8.97 27.34
N GLN A 473 7.93 8.27 26.57
CA GLN A 473 6.58 7.84 26.94
C GLN A 473 5.60 8.98 27.27
N ILE A 474 5.84 10.20 26.77
CA ILE A 474 5.04 11.41 27.10
C ILE A 474 3.83 11.68 26.19
N ASP A 475 3.68 10.94 25.08
CA ASP A 475 2.56 11.09 24.14
C ASP A 475 1.55 9.93 24.28
N SER A 476 0.42 10.00 23.58
CA SER A 476 -0.57 8.92 23.56
C SER A 476 0.07 7.59 23.15
N PRO A 477 -0.14 6.48 23.88
CA PRO A 477 0.33 5.16 23.45
C PRO A 477 -0.47 4.63 22.26
N VAL A 478 -1.67 5.19 22.01
CA VAL A 478 -2.55 4.79 20.92
C VAL A 478 -2.23 5.62 19.67
N ILE A 479 -1.73 4.96 18.62
CA ILE A 479 -1.36 5.56 17.33
C ILE A 479 -2.55 6.31 16.71
N TYR A 480 -3.75 5.72 16.75
CA TYR A 480 -4.95 6.34 16.22
C TYR A 480 -5.20 7.72 16.83
N ARG A 481 -5.09 7.84 18.16
CA ARG A 481 -5.34 9.10 18.84
C ARG A 481 -4.37 10.19 18.38
N ARG A 482 -3.10 9.83 18.14
CA ARG A 482 -2.14 10.77 17.57
C ARG A 482 -2.50 11.17 16.13
N LYS A 483 -2.90 10.22 15.29
CA LYS A 483 -3.36 10.50 13.92
C LYS A 483 -4.57 11.45 13.93
N LEU A 484 -5.57 11.16 14.77
CA LEU A 484 -6.78 11.98 14.89
C LEU A 484 -6.44 13.41 15.35
N ASP A 485 -5.60 13.55 16.38
CA ASP A 485 -5.13 14.85 16.84
C ASP A 485 -4.45 15.63 15.69
N ILE A 486 -3.59 14.96 14.90
CA ILE A 486 -2.88 15.58 13.78
C ILE A 486 -3.86 16.11 12.74
N ILE A 487 -4.81 15.27 12.31
CA ILE A 487 -5.79 15.64 11.28
C ILE A 487 -6.67 16.79 11.75
N GLN A 488 -7.11 16.78 13.01
CA GLN A 488 -8.04 17.78 13.54
C GLN A 488 -7.38 19.12 13.86
N GLN A 489 -6.13 19.12 14.33
CA GLN A 489 -5.50 20.32 14.88
C GLN A 489 -4.43 20.91 13.96
N ASN A 490 -3.73 20.08 13.18
CA ASN A 490 -2.54 20.50 12.47
C ASN A 490 -2.77 20.79 10.98
N LEU A 491 -3.63 20.06 10.28
CA LEU A 491 -3.67 20.04 8.81
C LEU A 491 -4.85 20.86 8.25
N TYR A 492 -4.54 21.79 7.34
CA TYR A 492 -5.53 22.62 6.67
C TYR A 492 -5.18 22.72 5.18
N GLY A 493 -6.14 22.42 4.31
CA GLY A 493 -5.98 22.48 2.85
C GLY A 493 -7.02 23.36 2.20
N VAL A 494 -6.64 24.08 1.15
CA VAL A 494 -7.55 24.80 0.27
C VAL A 494 -7.18 24.48 -1.17
N ASP A 495 -8.18 24.22 -2.00
CA ASP A 495 -8.01 24.17 -3.45
C ASP A 495 -9.18 24.87 -4.14
N LYS A 496 -8.94 25.38 -5.34
CA LYS A 496 -9.99 25.98 -6.18
C LYS A 496 -10.85 24.91 -6.86
N ASP A 497 -10.31 23.71 -7.04
CA ASP A 497 -11.00 22.58 -7.62
C ASP A 497 -11.66 21.76 -6.51
N GLU A 498 -13.00 21.82 -6.45
CA GLU A 498 -13.81 21.05 -5.50
C GLU A 498 -13.53 19.54 -5.61
N PHE A 499 -13.19 19.06 -6.81
CA PHE A 499 -12.81 17.69 -7.02
C PHE A 499 -11.49 17.35 -6.31
N ALA A 500 -10.47 18.20 -6.43
CA ALA A 500 -9.19 18.03 -5.74
C ALA A 500 -9.37 18.03 -4.21
N VAL A 501 -10.20 18.92 -3.69
CA VAL A 501 -10.58 18.95 -2.26
C VAL A 501 -11.21 17.61 -1.83
N ASN A 502 -12.13 17.07 -2.64
CA ASN A 502 -12.71 15.76 -2.38
C ASN A 502 -11.66 14.64 -2.39
N ILE A 503 -10.68 14.65 -3.29
CA ILE A 503 -9.59 13.66 -3.28
C ILE A 503 -8.68 13.82 -2.06
N ALA A 504 -8.24 15.03 -1.73
CA ALA A 504 -7.44 15.27 -0.53
C ALA A 504 -8.16 14.78 0.73
N MET A 505 -9.46 15.02 0.79
CA MET A 505 -10.34 14.44 1.79
C MET A 505 -10.36 12.90 1.74
N LEU A 506 -10.53 12.27 0.57
CA LEU A 506 -10.55 10.80 0.43
C LEU A 506 -9.25 10.12 0.82
N VAL A 507 -8.11 10.76 0.58
CA VAL A 507 -6.81 10.25 1.01
C VAL A 507 -6.64 10.41 2.53
N THR A 508 -7.26 11.44 3.12
CA THR A 508 -7.21 11.71 4.57
C THR A 508 -8.26 10.94 5.38
N TYR A 509 -9.44 10.68 4.81
CA TYR A 509 -10.62 10.09 5.49
C TYR A 509 -10.41 8.68 6.02
N PRO A 510 -9.73 7.75 5.31
CA PRO A 510 -9.37 6.46 5.87
C PRO A 510 -8.74 6.64 7.25
N HIS A 511 -7.80 7.58 7.41
CA HIS A 511 -7.15 7.85 8.70
C HIS A 511 -8.10 8.35 9.79
N PHE A 512 -9.19 9.01 9.43
CA PHE A 512 -10.21 9.50 10.36
C PHE A 512 -11.04 8.36 10.96
N PHE A 513 -11.48 7.41 10.13
CA PHE A 513 -12.34 6.30 10.55
C PHE A 513 -11.57 5.10 11.12
N TRP A 514 -10.26 4.98 10.81
CA TRP A 514 -9.36 3.87 11.18
C TRP A 514 -9.20 3.55 12.68
N GLY A 515 -9.72 4.34 13.62
CA GLY A 515 -9.62 3.98 15.04
C GLY A 515 -10.85 4.25 15.88
N LEU A 516 -12.01 4.26 15.21
CA LEU A 516 -13.26 3.92 15.90
C LEU A 516 -13.31 2.43 16.30
N GLU A 517 -12.46 1.56 15.72
CA GLU A 517 -12.40 0.12 16.06
C GLU A 517 -11.52 -0.23 17.28
N TYR A 518 -10.71 0.71 17.77
CA TYR A 518 -9.84 0.51 18.94
C TYR A 518 -10.20 1.44 20.12
N GLY A 519 -11.42 1.98 20.13
CA GLY A 519 -11.95 2.90 21.15
C GLY A 519 -12.85 2.23 22.18
#